data_AF-A0A2D7LIH5-F1
#
_entry.id   AF-A0A2D7LIH5-F1
#
_cell.length_a   1.000
_cell.length_b   1.000
_cell.length_c   1.000
_cell.angle_alpha   90.00
_cell.angle_beta   90.00
_cell.angle_gamma   90.00
#
_symmetry.space_group_name_H-M   'P 1'
#
loop_
_entity.id
_entity.type
_entity.pdbx_description
1 polymer ?
#
loop_
_entity_poly.entity_id
_entity_poly.type
_entity_poly.pdbx_seq_one_letter_code
_entity_poly.pdbx_strand_id
1 'polypeptide(L)'
;MKALLKNIVGAVAPTLGTALGGPMGGMAANMIADVLGCPNNTKAIEKAVAEATPEQMLELKKAENDFEIQMKELEVDVFKLEVADGQDARNKFSKDWTARIMGVAVVGGFMGYIFLVTLQPPEQNSEALINLVLGYLGGLASAVISFYFGASNSPDK
;
A
#
# COMPACT_ATOMS: atom_id res chain seq x y z
N MET A 1 -22.71 25.07 -8.69
CA MET A 1 -22.26 24.37 -9.91
C MET A 1 -21.50 23.09 -9.59
N LYS A 2 -20.27 23.11 -9.04
CA LYS A 2 -19.54 21.88 -8.59
C LYS A 2 -20.30 20.94 -7.64
N ALA A 3 -21.22 21.47 -6.82
CA ALA A 3 -21.99 20.67 -5.85
C ALA A 3 -23.07 19.78 -6.49
N LEU A 4 -23.63 20.15 -7.64
CA LEU A 4 -24.69 19.37 -8.30
C LEU A 4 -24.11 18.10 -8.97
N LEU A 5 -22.94 18.21 -9.64
CA LEU A 5 -22.19 17.05 -10.13
C LEU A 5 -21.90 16.06 -9.02
N LYS A 6 -21.29 16.56 -7.95
CA LYS A 6 -20.87 15.71 -6.83
C LYS A 6 -22.07 15.05 -6.16
N ASN A 7 -23.24 15.67 -6.16
CA ASN A 7 -24.44 15.11 -5.55
C ASN A 7 -25.19 14.13 -6.46
N ILE A 8 -25.31 14.37 -7.77
CA ILE A 8 -26.02 13.46 -8.69
C ILE A 8 -25.11 12.29 -9.08
N VAL A 9 -23.89 12.58 -9.54
CA VAL A 9 -22.90 11.52 -9.82
C VAL A 9 -22.54 10.82 -8.51
N GLY A 10 -22.38 11.53 -7.39
CA GLY A 10 -22.09 10.88 -6.11
C GLY A 10 -23.24 10.05 -5.53
N ALA A 11 -24.49 10.26 -5.95
CA ALA A 11 -25.63 9.45 -5.52
C ALA A 11 -25.84 8.19 -6.37
N VAL A 12 -25.57 8.27 -7.68
CA VAL A 12 -25.73 7.15 -8.61
C VAL A 12 -24.43 6.34 -8.75
N ALA A 13 -23.32 7.07 -8.87
CA ALA A 13 -21.97 6.57 -9.08
C ALA A 13 -20.93 7.19 -8.09
N PRO A 14 -21.04 6.93 -6.77
CA PRO A 14 -20.16 7.46 -5.72
C PRO A 14 -18.66 7.33 -5.99
N THR A 15 -18.19 6.21 -6.53
CA THR A 15 -16.77 5.94 -6.78
C THR A 15 -16.26 6.83 -7.91
N LEU A 16 -17.01 6.94 -9.01
CA LEU A 16 -16.71 7.86 -10.11
C LEU A 16 -16.79 9.32 -9.67
N GLY A 17 -17.78 9.69 -8.84
CA GLY A 17 -17.93 11.03 -8.28
C GLY A 17 -16.79 11.44 -7.36
N THR A 18 -16.24 10.50 -6.59
CA THR A 18 -15.06 10.72 -5.74
C THR A 18 -13.79 10.82 -6.60
N ALA A 19 -13.65 9.93 -7.58
CA ALA A 19 -12.52 9.93 -8.50
C ALA A 19 -12.44 11.23 -9.34
N LEU A 20 -13.58 11.77 -9.79
CA LEU A 20 -13.69 13.07 -10.48
C LEU A 20 -13.04 14.23 -9.73
N GLY A 21 -13.10 14.21 -8.39
CA GLY A 21 -12.48 15.23 -7.53
C GLY A 21 -11.06 14.89 -7.08
N GLY A 22 -10.56 13.71 -7.44
CA GLY A 22 -9.28 13.16 -7.01
C GLY A 22 -8.24 13.08 -8.14
N PRO A 23 -7.09 12.42 -7.90
CA PRO A 23 -6.00 12.30 -8.87
C PRO A 23 -6.43 11.54 -10.14
N MET A 24 -7.44 10.67 -10.04
CA MET A 24 -8.01 9.91 -11.16
C MET A 24 -9.14 10.67 -11.89
N GLY A 25 -9.29 11.97 -11.65
CA GLY A 25 -10.42 12.75 -12.16
C GLY A 25 -10.52 12.81 -13.68
N GLY A 26 -9.38 12.81 -14.38
CA GLY A 26 -9.37 12.74 -15.85
C GLY A 26 -9.92 11.42 -16.39
N MET A 27 -9.59 10.30 -15.75
CA MET A 27 -10.08 8.97 -16.13
C MET A 27 -11.57 8.83 -15.85
N ALA A 28 -12.01 9.22 -14.65
CA ALA A 28 -13.42 9.22 -14.29
C ALA A 28 -14.26 10.13 -15.21
N ALA A 29 -13.73 11.32 -15.57
CA ALA A 29 -14.41 12.23 -16.49
C ALA A 29 -14.55 11.65 -17.90
N ASN A 30 -13.54 10.95 -18.41
CA ASN A 30 -13.64 10.25 -19.71
C ASN A 30 -14.74 9.20 -19.68
N MET A 31 -14.74 8.33 -18.67
CA MET A 31 -15.71 7.23 -18.59
C MET A 31 -17.15 7.72 -18.48
N ILE A 32 -17.38 8.79 -17.71
CA ILE A 32 -18.69 9.44 -17.61
C ILE A 32 -19.07 10.10 -18.95
N ALA A 33 -18.13 10.78 -19.60
CA ALA A 33 -18.37 11.43 -20.89
C ALA A 33 -18.77 10.42 -21.98
N ASP A 34 -18.12 9.26 -22.02
CA ASP A 34 -18.38 8.18 -22.97
C ASP A 34 -19.78 7.60 -22.76
N VAL A 35 -20.17 7.31 -21.52
CA VAL A 35 -21.51 6.78 -21.18
C VAL A 35 -22.61 7.78 -21.51
N LEU A 36 -22.38 9.06 -21.24
CA LEU A 36 -23.37 10.11 -21.46
C LEU A 36 -23.36 10.66 -22.89
N GLY A 37 -22.43 10.20 -23.75
CA GLY A 37 -22.32 10.65 -25.13
C GLY A 37 -22.01 12.14 -25.27
N CYS A 38 -21.28 12.71 -24.32
CA CYS A 38 -20.99 14.15 -24.27
C CYS A 38 -19.48 14.41 -24.38
N PRO A 39 -19.08 15.62 -24.80
CA PRO A 39 -17.66 15.98 -24.80
C PRO A 39 -17.08 15.92 -23.38
N ASN A 40 -15.86 15.40 -23.21
CA ASN A 40 -15.16 15.41 -21.93
C ASN A 40 -14.70 16.83 -21.54
N ASN A 41 -15.66 17.65 -21.14
CA ASN A 41 -15.42 18.91 -20.45
C ASN A 41 -16.40 19.02 -19.28
N THR A 42 -15.96 19.66 -18.20
CA THR A 42 -16.70 19.71 -16.94
C THR A 42 -18.12 20.24 -17.10
N LYS A 43 -18.34 21.23 -17.99
CA LYS A 43 -19.65 21.84 -18.22
C LYS A 43 -20.60 20.94 -19.01
N ALA A 44 -20.09 20.18 -19.98
CA ALA A 44 -20.88 19.27 -20.79
C ALA A 44 -21.28 18.03 -20.00
N ILE A 45 -20.34 17.48 -19.21
CA ILE A 45 -20.63 16.39 -18.27
C ILE A 45 -21.67 16.84 -17.23
N GLU A 46 -21.53 18.06 -16.68
CA GLU A 46 -22.52 18.67 -15.78
C GLU A 46 -23.94 18.63 -16.35
N LYS A 47 -24.07 19.09 -17.59
CA LYS A 47 -25.37 19.15 -18.26
C LYS A 47 -25.90 17.76 -18.58
N ALA A 48 -25.05 16.89 -19.10
CA ALA A 48 -25.44 15.53 -19.49
C ALA A 48 -25.83 14.67 -18.29
N VAL A 49 -25.20 14.85 -17.12
CA VAL A 49 -25.61 14.20 -15.87
C VAL A 49 -26.96 14.72 -15.39
N ALA A 50 -27.21 16.03 -15.50
CA ALA A 50 -28.47 16.63 -15.06
C ALA A 50 -29.67 16.25 -15.94
N GLU A 51 -29.42 16.02 -17.23
CA GLU A 51 -30.43 15.62 -18.23
C GLU A 51 -30.42 14.10 -18.50
N ALA A 52 -29.67 13.32 -17.72
CA ALA A 52 -29.48 11.88 -17.96
C ALA A 52 -30.79 11.11 -17.91
N THR A 53 -31.03 10.26 -18.90
CA THR A 53 -32.19 9.36 -18.89
C THR A 53 -31.99 8.21 -17.90
N PRO A 54 -33.07 7.53 -17.44
CA PRO A 54 -32.95 6.35 -16.58
C PRO A 54 -32.04 5.25 -17.16
N GLU A 55 -32.04 5.08 -18.48
CA GLU A 55 -31.17 4.13 -19.18
C GLU A 55 -29.70 4.57 -19.08
N GLN A 56 -29.41 5.87 -19.26
CA GLN A 56 -28.06 6.40 -19.09
C GLN A 56 -27.58 6.32 -17.64
N MET A 57 -28.47 6.48 -16.65
CA MET A 57 -28.13 6.26 -15.25
C MET A 57 -27.78 4.80 -14.96
N LEU A 58 -28.45 3.84 -15.61
CA LEU A 58 -28.12 2.42 -15.50
C LEU A 58 -26.76 2.11 -16.12
N GLU A 59 -26.47 2.67 -17.29
CA GLU A 59 -25.15 2.54 -17.92
C GLU A 59 -24.06 3.21 -17.07
N LEU A 60 -24.35 4.35 -16.45
CA LEU A 60 -23.43 5.01 -15.51
C LEU A 60 -23.12 4.11 -14.31
N LYS A 61 -24.12 3.37 -13.82
CA LYS A 61 -23.93 2.40 -12.74
C LYS A 61 -23.07 1.20 -13.16
N LYS A 62 -23.22 0.73 -14.40
CA LYS A 62 -22.33 -0.31 -14.95
C LYS A 62 -20.90 0.19 -15.07
N ALA A 63 -20.72 1.39 -15.61
CA ALA A 63 -19.41 2.02 -15.73
C ALA A 63 -18.75 2.24 -14.36
N GLU A 64 -19.52 2.55 -13.31
CA GLU A 64 -19.00 2.57 -11.95
C GLU A 64 -18.45 1.21 -11.51
N ASN A 65 -19.19 0.12 -11.72
CA ASN A 65 -18.71 -1.21 -11.35
C ASN A 65 -17.43 -1.57 -12.11
N ASP A 66 -17.36 -1.25 -13.39
CA ASP A 66 -16.16 -1.48 -14.20
C ASP A 66 -14.97 -0.65 -13.70
N PHE A 67 -15.22 0.60 -13.31
CA PHE A 67 -14.22 1.46 -12.70
C PHE A 67 -13.73 0.89 -11.36
N GLU A 68 -14.63 0.37 -10.50
CA GLU A 68 -14.26 -0.29 -9.26
C GLU A 68 -13.40 -1.54 -9.48
N ILE A 69 -13.71 -2.33 -10.50
CA ILE A 69 -12.91 -3.50 -10.87
C ILE A 69 -11.52 -3.04 -11.32
N GLN A 70 -11.42 -2.05 -12.20
CA GLN A 70 -10.13 -1.50 -12.65
C GLN A 70 -9.31 -0.93 -11.50
N MET A 71 -9.95 -0.23 -10.55
CA MET A 71 -9.27 0.28 -9.36
C MET A 71 -8.69 -0.85 -8.51
N LYS A 72 -9.44 -1.94 -8.31
CA LYS A 72 -8.94 -3.14 -7.60
C LYS A 72 -7.84 -3.86 -8.37
N GLU A 73 -7.93 -3.93 -9.70
CA GLU A 73 -6.89 -4.52 -10.54
C GLU A 73 -5.58 -3.73 -10.44
N LEU A 74 -5.66 -2.39 -10.49
CA LEU A 74 -4.51 -1.51 -10.28
C LEU A 74 -3.87 -1.72 -8.90
N GLU A 75 -4.67 -1.86 -7.84
CA GLU A 75 -4.15 -2.17 -6.49
C GLU A 75 -3.43 -3.52 -6.44
N VAL A 76 -4.00 -4.56 -7.05
CA VAL A 76 -3.39 -5.88 -7.14
C VAL A 76 -2.08 -5.83 -7.93
N ASP A 77 -2.03 -5.06 -9.01
CA ASP A 77 -0.82 -4.93 -9.82
C ASP A 77 0.27 -4.13 -9.11
N VAL A 78 -0.08 -3.08 -8.36
CA VAL A 78 0.87 -2.39 -7.46
C VAL A 78 1.44 -3.39 -6.43
N PHE A 79 0.59 -4.17 -5.77
CA PHE A 79 1.04 -5.18 -4.82
C PHE A 79 1.96 -6.24 -5.46
N LYS A 80 1.63 -6.72 -6.66
CA LYS A 80 2.50 -7.65 -7.41
C LYS A 80 3.85 -7.01 -7.73
N LEU A 81 3.88 -5.74 -8.12
CA LEU A 81 5.12 -5.02 -8.41
C LEU A 81 5.99 -4.89 -7.15
N GLU A 82 5.41 -4.55 -6.00
CA GLU A 82 6.11 -4.49 -4.72
C GLU A 82 6.67 -5.86 -4.31
N VAL A 83 5.88 -6.92 -4.46
CA VAL A 83 6.33 -8.30 -4.20
C VAL A 83 7.45 -8.71 -5.16
N ALA A 84 7.33 -8.36 -6.44
CA ALA A 84 8.34 -8.66 -7.45
C ALA A 84 9.66 -7.92 -7.18
N ASP A 85 9.61 -6.66 -6.75
CA ASP A 85 10.80 -5.89 -6.36
C ASP A 85 11.49 -6.53 -5.14
N GLY A 86 10.70 -6.91 -4.12
CA GLY A 86 11.22 -7.64 -2.97
C GLY A 86 11.83 -9.00 -3.33
N GLN A 87 11.22 -9.73 -4.26
CA GLN A 87 11.75 -11.00 -4.77
C GLN A 87 13.01 -10.80 -5.62
N ASP A 88 13.08 -9.78 -6.48
CA ASP A 88 14.27 -9.46 -7.28
C ASP A 88 15.45 -9.08 -6.38
N ALA A 89 15.21 -8.23 -5.37
CA ALA A 89 16.20 -7.90 -4.36
C ALA A 89 16.70 -9.16 -3.64
N ARG A 90 15.79 -10.04 -3.17
CA ARG A 90 16.19 -11.32 -2.55
C ARG A 90 16.98 -12.20 -3.52
N ASN A 91 16.57 -12.31 -4.78
CA ASN A 91 17.27 -13.13 -5.76
C ASN A 91 18.68 -12.60 -6.06
N LYS A 92 18.84 -11.30 -6.29
CA LYS A 92 20.13 -10.65 -6.57
C LYS A 92 21.08 -10.72 -5.38
N PHE A 93 20.57 -10.47 -4.17
CA PHE A 93 21.39 -10.45 -2.95
C PHE A 93 21.44 -11.81 -2.21
N SER A 94 20.76 -12.86 -2.69
CA SER A 94 20.74 -14.20 -2.07
C SER A 94 22.12 -14.85 -1.92
N LYS A 95 23.03 -14.53 -2.84
CA LYS A 95 24.42 -15.01 -2.88
C LYS A 95 25.42 -13.97 -2.38
N ASP A 96 24.97 -12.78 -2.00
CA ASP A 96 25.84 -11.75 -1.45
C ASP A 96 26.34 -12.18 -0.07
N TRP A 97 27.65 -12.33 0.06
CA TRP A 97 28.29 -12.71 1.31
C TRP A 97 28.23 -11.57 2.34
N THR A 98 28.09 -10.32 1.89
CA THR A 98 27.99 -9.14 2.75
C THR A 98 26.80 -9.27 3.69
N ALA A 99 25.62 -9.60 3.14
CA ALA A 99 24.42 -9.80 3.93
C ALA A 99 24.60 -10.94 4.94
N ARG A 100 25.31 -12.02 4.57
CA ARG A 100 25.49 -13.21 5.43
C ARG A 100 26.42 -12.88 6.60
N ILE A 101 27.51 -12.18 6.30
CA ILE A 101 28.46 -11.69 7.31
C ILE A 101 27.76 -10.73 8.26
N MET A 102 26.98 -9.77 7.76
CA MET A 102 26.21 -8.86 8.61
C MET A 102 25.20 -9.61 9.47
N GLY A 103 24.50 -10.61 8.91
CA GLY A 103 23.54 -11.41 9.68
C GLY A 103 24.20 -12.20 10.81
N VAL A 104 25.30 -12.89 10.52
CA VAL A 104 26.09 -13.62 11.53
C VAL A 104 26.69 -12.67 12.56
N ALA A 105 27.18 -11.50 12.15
CA ALA A 105 27.73 -10.50 13.06
C ALA A 105 26.66 -9.91 14.00
N VAL A 106 25.45 -9.62 13.50
CA VAL A 106 24.35 -9.10 14.33
C VAL A 106 23.85 -10.17 15.30
N VAL A 107 23.58 -11.39 14.83
CA VAL A 107 23.11 -12.49 15.69
C VAL A 107 24.20 -12.91 16.69
N GLY A 108 25.44 -13.02 16.23
CA GLY A 108 26.59 -13.34 17.08
C GLY A 108 26.88 -12.24 18.10
N GLY A 109 26.78 -10.98 17.70
CA GLY A 109 26.91 -9.83 18.61
C GLY A 109 25.80 -9.78 19.65
N PHE A 110 24.56 -10.10 19.27
CA PHE A 110 23.43 -10.18 20.21
C PHE A 110 23.60 -11.32 21.21
N MET A 111 23.91 -12.53 20.74
CA MET A 111 24.18 -13.69 21.59
C MET A 111 25.40 -13.44 22.51
N GLY A 112 26.46 -12.83 21.97
CA GLY A 112 27.66 -12.46 22.72
C GLY A 112 27.37 -11.40 23.79
N TYR A 113 26.55 -10.40 23.48
CA TYR A 113 26.12 -9.40 24.44
C TYR A 113 25.30 -10.02 25.58
N ILE A 114 24.32 -10.87 25.26
CA ILE A 114 23.56 -11.63 26.26
C ILE A 114 24.51 -12.43 27.16
N PHE A 115 25.45 -13.16 26.56
CA PHE A 115 26.41 -13.98 27.28
C PHE A 115 27.29 -13.14 28.24
N LEU A 116 27.83 -12.01 27.78
CA LEU A 116 28.64 -11.11 28.61
C LEU A 116 27.86 -10.54 29.79
N VAL A 117 26.61 -10.10 29.56
CA VAL A 117 25.74 -9.58 30.61
C VAL A 117 25.40 -10.68 31.63
N THR A 118 25.16 -11.91 31.19
CA THR A 118 24.84 -13.03 32.10
C THR A 118 25.99 -13.45 33.02
N LEU A 119 27.24 -13.18 32.63
CA LEU A 119 28.42 -13.52 33.44
C LEU A 119 28.82 -12.40 34.41
N GLN A 120 28.36 -11.17 34.20
CA GLN A 120 28.74 -10.04 35.03
C GLN A 120 27.78 -9.87 36.22
N PRO A 121 28.29 -9.49 37.41
CA PRO A 121 27.44 -9.20 38.56
C PRO A 121 26.44 -8.07 38.22
N PRO A 122 25.17 -8.17 38.66
CA PRO A 122 24.14 -7.16 38.35
C PRO A 122 24.54 -5.74 38.80
N GLU A 123 25.32 -5.64 39.87
CA GLU A 123 25.80 -4.37 40.44
C GLU A 123 26.74 -3.59 39.50
N GLN A 124 27.35 -4.27 38.52
CA GLN A 124 28.27 -3.66 37.55
C GLN A 124 27.55 -3.21 36.26
N ASN A 125 26.27 -3.55 36.07
CA ASN A 125 25.52 -3.24 34.87
C ASN A 125 24.25 -2.45 35.17
N SER A 126 24.02 -1.38 34.41
CA SER A 126 22.74 -0.67 34.48
C SER A 126 21.66 -1.49 33.78
N GLU A 127 20.64 -1.94 34.52
CA GLU A 127 19.46 -2.61 33.96
C GLU A 127 18.79 -1.79 32.85
N ALA A 128 18.79 -0.46 32.96
CA ALA A 128 18.25 0.44 31.94
C ALA A 128 19.04 0.35 30.61
N LEU A 129 20.37 0.27 30.68
CA LEU A 129 21.20 0.11 29.50
C LEU A 129 21.05 -1.29 28.89
N ILE A 130 20.96 -2.33 29.74
CA ILE A 130 20.70 -3.70 29.27
C ILE A 130 19.39 -3.77 28.50
N ASN A 131 18.30 -3.27 29.08
CA ASN A 131 16.99 -3.33 28.45
C ASN A 131 16.93 -2.52 27.15
N LEU A 132 17.59 -1.36 27.10
CA LEU A 132 17.71 -0.55 25.89
C LEU A 132 18.45 -1.31 24.78
N VAL A 133 19.62 -1.89 25.10
CA VAL A 133 20.45 -2.60 24.14
C VAL A 133 19.79 -3.90 23.69
N LEU A 134 19.17 -4.66 24.59
CA LEU A 134 18.41 -5.86 24.25
C LEU A 134 17.21 -5.55 23.35
N GLY A 135 16.48 -4.46 23.62
CA GLY A 135 15.38 -4.03 22.77
C GLY A 135 15.84 -3.67 21.35
N TYR A 136 16.94 -2.90 21.23
CA TYR A 136 17.48 -2.50 19.94
C TYR A 136 18.08 -3.68 19.16
N LEU A 137 18.94 -4.48 19.79
CA LEU A 137 19.55 -5.66 19.17
C LEU A 137 18.52 -6.74 18.84
N GLY A 138 17.50 -6.93 19.68
CA GLY A 138 16.38 -7.83 19.40
C GLY A 138 15.59 -7.40 18.16
N GLY A 139 15.36 -6.10 17.99
CA GLY A 139 14.77 -5.54 16.77
C GLY A 139 15.62 -5.78 15.52
N LEU A 140 16.92 -5.51 15.59
CA LEU A 140 17.86 -5.75 14.48
C LEU A 140 17.98 -7.24 14.12
N ALA A 141 18.07 -8.13 15.11
CA ALA A 141 18.08 -9.57 14.89
C ALA A 141 16.78 -10.04 14.22
N SER A 142 15.62 -9.53 14.65
CA SER A 142 14.33 -9.83 14.04
C SER A 142 14.25 -9.37 12.58
N ALA A 143 14.80 -8.20 12.26
CA ALA A 143 14.89 -7.69 10.89
C ALA A 143 15.79 -8.58 10.00
N VAL A 144 16.95 -9.02 10.52
CA VAL A 144 17.86 -9.95 9.81
C VAL A 144 17.18 -11.28 9.55
N ILE A 145 16.51 -11.86 10.55
CA ILE A 145 15.75 -13.12 10.40
C ILE A 145 14.65 -12.94 9.34
N SER A 146 13.92 -11.82 9.39
CA SER A 146 12.86 -11.50 8.42
C SER A 146 13.39 -11.32 6.99
N PHE A 147 14.60 -10.80 6.83
CA PHE A 147 15.26 -10.68 5.53
C PHE A 147 15.59 -12.05 4.92
N TYR A 148 16.11 -12.99 5.73
CA TYR A 148 16.54 -14.31 5.25
C TYR A 148 15.44 -15.35 5.12
N PHE A 149 14.56 -15.42 6.13
CA PHE A 149 13.52 -16.45 6.21
C PHE A 149 12.16 -15.93 5.74
N GLY A 150 12.06 -14.62 5.47
CA GLY A 150 10.82 -13.94 5.16
C GLY A 150 10.03 -13.67 6.43
N ALA A 151 9.68 -12.40 6.67
CA ALA A 151 8.51 -12.13 7.48
C ALA A 151 7.32 -12.71 6.73
N SER A 152 6.63 -13.70 7.30
CA SER A 152 5.31 -14.08 6.83
C SER A 152 4.43 -12.84 6.99
N ASN A 153 4.16 -12.13 5.89
CA ASN A 153 3.13 -11.11 5.84
C ASN A 153 1.80 -11.82 6.10
N SER A 154 1.45 -12.04 7.36
CA SER A 154 0.06 -12.02 7.76
C SER A 154 -0.29 -10.53 7.77
N PRO A 155 -1.11 -10.04 6.82
CA PRO A 155 -1.74 -8.75 7.02
C PRO A 155 -2.49 -8.89 8.33
N ASP A 156 -2.24 -7.97 9.27
CA ASP A 156 -3.08 -7.83 10.45
C ASP A 156 -4.54 -7.80 9.96
N LYS A 157 -5.37 -8.66 10.56
CA LYS A 157 -6.78 -8.83 10.20
C LYS A 157 -7.61 -7.62 10.62
#